data_AF-A0A0F9ADS4-F1
#
_entry.id   AF-A0A0F9ADS4-F1
#
_cell.length_a   1.000
_cell.length_b   1.000
_cell.length_c   1.000
_cell.angle_alpha   90.00
_cell.angle_beta   90.00
_cell.angle_gamma   90.00
#
_symmetry.space_group_name_H-M   'P 1'
#
loop_
_entity.id
_entity.type
_entity.pdbx_description
1 polymer ?
#
loop_
_entity_poly.entity_id
_entity_poly.type
_entity_poly.pdbx_seq_one_letter_code
_entity_poly.pdbx_strand_id
1 'polypeptide(L)'
;MVKILSIYKKIDALRLRYYKASTGKEELLKIISESGVAEHVYNSNAIENSTLTLEETDKILNQIDCDRFISVREIFEAKNLARVVSYIDKKAKEHELNLNVMLFLHKILLSNIS
;
A
#
# COMPACT_ATOMS: atom_id res chain seq x y z
N MET A 1 -30.57 1.59 -7.76
CA MET A 1 -30.38 0.13 -7.57
C MET A 1 -29.85 -0.59 -8.82
N VAL A 2 -30.52 -0.52 -9.99
CA VAL A 2 -30.10 -1.28 -11.20
C VAL A 2 -28.65 -0.96 -11.65
N LYS A 3 -28.25 0.32 -11.60
CA LYS A 3 -26.88 0.75 -11.93
C LYS A 3 -25.83 0.19 -10.96
N ILE A 4 -26.13 0.13 -9.66
CA ILE A 4 -25.26 -0.45 -8.64
C ILE A 4 -25.05 -1.95 -8.89
N LEU A 5 -26.14 -2.68 -9.16
CA LEU A 5 -26.06 -4.11 -9.50
C LEU A 5 -25.22 -4.36 -10.75
N SER A 6 -25.31 -3.48 -11.76
CA SER A 6 -24.48 -3.59 -12.97
C SER A 6 -22.99 -3.37 -12.71
N ILE A 7 -22.64 -2.50 -11.76
CA ILE A 7 -21.24 -2.25 -11.36
C ILE A 7 -20.67 -3.49 -10.68
N TYR A 8 -21.39 -4.10 -9.73
CA TYR A 8 -20.92 -5.33 -9.07
C TYR A 8 -20.69 -6.46 -10.06
N LYS A 9 -21.62 -6.68 -11.01
CA LYS A 9 -21.44 -7.67 -12.08
C LYS A 9 -20.17 -7.41 -12.91
N LYS A 10 -19.86 -6.14 -13.19
CA LYS A 10 -18.64 -5.78 -13.91
C LYS A 10 -17.38 -6.06 -13.08
N ILE A 11 -17.40 -5.73 -11.78
CA ILE A 11 -16.29 -6.03 -10.86
C ILE A 11 -16.06 -7.54 -10.79
N ASP A 12 -17.11 -8.35 -10.64
CA ASP A 12 -17.01 -9.80 -10.57
C ASP A 12 -16.42 -10.39 -11.87
N ALA A 13 -16.87 -9.90 -13.04
CA ALA A 13 -16.33 -10.32 -14.32
C ALA A 13 -14.83 -9.99 -14.47
N LEU A 14 -14.41 -8.80 -14.04
CA LEU A 14 -13.00 -8.39 -14.06
C LEU A 14 -12.15 -9.21 -13.08
N ARG A 15 -12.67 -9.47 -11.88
CA ARG A 15 -12.02 -10.30 -10.87
C ARG A 15 -11.84 -11.74 -11.36
N LEU A 16 -12.85 -12.32 -12.00
CA LEU A 16 -12.74 -13.65 -12.62
C LEU A 16 -11.67 -13.69 -13.71
N ARG A 17 -11.60 -12.65 -14.55
CA ARG A 17 -10.55 -12.53 -15.57
C ARG A 17 -9.17 -12.43 -14.94
N TYR A 18 -9.02 -11.64 -13.89
CA TYR A 18 -7.77 -11.52 -13.14
C TYR A 18 -7.32 -12.89 -12.62
N TYR A 19 -8.19 -13.64 -11.94
CA TYR A 19 -7.83 -14.95 -11.39
C TYR A 19 -7.37 -15.94 -12.46
N LYS A 20 -8.05 -15.97 -13.61
CA LYS A 20 -7.62 -16.81 -14.74
C LYS A 20 -6.24 -16.42 -15.27
N ALA A 21 -5.91 -15.13 -15.26
CA ALA A 21 -4.62 -14.63 -15.72
C ALA A 21 -3.51 -14.80 -14.67
N SER A 22 -3.86 -14.79 -13.38
CA SER A 22 -2.92 -14.77 -12.25
C SER A 22 -2.41 -16.15 -11.85
N THR A 23 -3.17 -17.23 -12.11
CA THR A 23 -2.79 -18.59 -11.73
C THR A 23 -1.42 -18.99 -12.29
N GLY A 24 -0.52 -19.44 -11.42
CA GLY A 24 0.83 -19.88 -11.79
C GLY A 24 1.81 -18.74 -12.10
N LYS A 25 1.46 -17.49 -11.74
CA LYS A 25 2.29 -16.29 -11.95
C LYS A 25 2.61 -15.57 -10.64
N GLU A 26 2.74 -16.30 -9.54
CA GLU A 26 2.87 -15.75 -8.19
C GLU A 26 4.09 -14.82 -8.05
N GLU A 27 5.24 -15.20 -8.60
CA GLU A 27 6.45 -14.35 -8.58
C GLU A 27 6.29 -13.08 -9.42
N LEU A 28 5.61 -13.16 -10.58
CA LEU A 28 5.34 -11.97 -11.39
C LEU A 28 4.40 -11.01 -10.65
N LEU A 29 3.36 -11.53 -10.00
CA LEU A 29 2.43 -10.73 -9.20
C LEU A 29 3.13 -10.09 -8.02
N LYS A 30 4.10 -10.78 -7.40
CA LYS A 30 4.93 -10.22 -6.35
C LYS A 30 5.75 -9.02 -6.86
N ILE A 31 6.42 -9.15 -8.01
CA ILE A 31 7.15 -8.03 -8.63
C ILE A 31 6.23 -6.84 -8.92
N ILE A 32 5.04 -7.11 -9.47
CA ILE A 32 4.03 -6.07 -9.72
C ILE A 32 3.61 -5.38 -8.40
N SER A 33 3.33 -6.16 -7.36
CA SER A 33 2.95 -5.66 -6.03
C SER A 33 4.06 -4.78 -5.44
N GLU A 34 5.31 -5.25 -5.48
CA GLU A 34 6.49 -4.52 -5.00
C GLU A 34 6.70 -3.21 -5.77
N SER A 35 6.48 -3.20 -7.09
CA SER A 35 6.56 -1.97 -7.91
C SER A 35 5.48 -0.95 -7.60
N GLY A 36 4.34 -1.38 -7.06
CA GLY A 36 3.22 -0.50 -6.71
C GLY A 36 3.32 0.15 -5.33
N VAL A 37 4.31 -0.24 -4.50
CA VAL A 37 4.38 0.22 -3.09
C VAL A 37 4.48 1.74 -2.99
N ALA A 38 5.30 2.39 -3.82
CA ALA A 38 5.45 3.85 -3.81
C ALA A 38 4.13 4.57 -4.11
N GLU A 39 3.37 4.10 -5.10
CA GLU A 39 2.07 4.65 -5.46
C GLU A 39 1.03 4.45 -4.34
N HIS A 40 1.01 3.27 -3.70
CA HIS A 40 0.14 3.02 -2.55
C HIS A 40 0.43 3.96 -1.38
N VAL A 41 1.71 4.18 -1.08
CA VAL A 41 2.14 5.06 0.01
C VAL A 41 1.80 6.51 -0.30
N TYR A 42 2.15 6.98 -1.50
CA TYR A 42 1.88 8.34 -1.95
C TYR A 42 0.38 8.65 -1.87
N ASN A 43 -0.46 7.81 -2.50
CA ASN A 43 -1.90 8.07 -2.56
C ASN A 43 -2.55 8.07 -1.17
N SER A 44 -2.15 7.15 -0.29
CA SER A 44 -2.73 7.06 1.05
C SER A 44 -2.31 8.24 1.94
N ASN A 45 -1.02 8.62 1.92
CA ASN A 45 -0.55 9.74 2.73
C ASN A 45 -1.04 11.09 2.20
N ALA A 46 -1.23 11.22 0.87
CA ALA A 46 -1.79 12.43 0.26
C ALA A 46 -3.24 12.69 0.72
N ILE A 47 -4.04 11.63 0.96
CA ILE A 47 -5.40 11.76 1.54
C ILE A 47 -5.33 12.38 2.95
N GLU A 48 -4.25 12.11 3.70
CA GLU A 48 -3.99 12.64 5.04
C GLU A 48 -3.18 13.96 5.02
N ASN A 49 -3.14 14.66 3.89
CA ASN A 49 -2.48 15.95 3.68
C ASN A 49 -0.93 15.94 3.68
N SER A 50 -0.31 14.79 3.36
CA SER A 50 1.13 14.79 3.05
C SER A 50 1.43 15.66 1.82
N THR A 51 2.56 16.35 1.83
CA THR A 51 3.01 17.22 0.72
C THR A 51 3.96 16.52 -0.26
N LEU A 52 4.31 15.27 0.01
CA LEU A 52 5.22 14.49 -0.82
C LEU A 52 4.63 14.28 -2.22
N THR A 53 5.44 14.48 -3.24
CA THR A 53 5.13 13.98 -4.59
C THR A 53 5.35 12.47 -4.68
N LEU A 54 4.84 11.83 -5.74
CA LEU A 54 5.11 10.42 -6.01
C LEU A 54 6.62 10.16 -6.17
N GLU A 55 7.34 11.04 -6.88
CA GLU A 55 8.79 10.94 -7.06
C GLU A 55 9.55 11.05 -5.73
N GLU A 56 9.17 12.01 -4.88
CA GLU A 56 9.78 12.16 -3.54
C GLU A 56 9.49 10.95 -2.66
N THR A 57 8.26 10.42 -2.73
CA THR A 57 7.89 9.20 -2.01
C THR A 57 8.78 8.04 -2.45
N ASP A 58 8.93 7.83 -3.75
CA ASP A 58 9.78 6.77 -4.30
C ASP A 58 11.26 6.94 -3.91
N LYS A 59 11.80 8.17 -3.99
CA LYS A 59 13.15 8.49 -3.52
C LYS A 59 13.33 8.14 -2.03
N ILE A 60 12.38 8.53 -1.17
CA ILE A 60 12.41 8.24 0.27
C ILE A 60 12.43 6.73 0.56
N LEU A 61 11.60 5.96 -0.16
CA LEU A 61 11.55 4.49 0.02
C LEU A 61 12.83 3.81 -0.46
N ASN A 62 13.46 4.33 -1.51
CA ASN A 62 14.72 3.83 -2.05
C ASN A 62 15.97 4.45 -1.41
N GLN A 63 15.82 5.27 -0.35
CA GLN A 63 16.92 5.95 0.36
C GLN A 63 17.75 6.86 -0.55
N ILE A 64 17.09 7.51 -1.50
CA ILE A 64 17.65 8.53 -2.40
C ILE A 64 17.31 9.91 -1.84
N ASP A 65 18.24 10.86 -1.94
CA ASP A 65 18.05 12.23 -1.48
C ASP A 65 16.99 12.96 -2.33
N CYS A 66 16.17 13.78 -1.67
CA CYS A 66 15.19 14.64 -2.32
C CYS A 66 15.80 16.00 -2.67
N ASP A 67 15.31 16.63 -3.74
CA ASP A 67 15.83 17.90 -4.25
C ASP A 67 15.47 19.11 -3.36
N ARG A 68 14.59 18.90 -2.37
CA ARG A 68 14.18 19.89 -1.37
C ARG A 68 14.19 19.31 0.02
N PHE A 69 14.09 20.19 1.01
CA PHE A 69 13.85 19.79 2.39
C PHE A 69 12.48 19.12 2.54
N ILE A 70 12.49 17.93 3.14
CA ILE A 70 11.32 17.16 3.55
C ILE A 70 11.31 17.07 5.07
N SER A 71 10.14 17.24 5.68
CA SER A 71 10.04 17.10 7.13
C SER A 71 10.37 15.67 7.57
N VAL A 72 11.07 15.53 8.70
CA VAL A 72 11.40 14.22 9.29
C VAL A 72 10.13 13.39 9.53
N ARG A 73 9.04 14.07 9.89
CA ARG A 73 7.72 13.46 10.07
C ARG A 73 7.20 12.80 8.80
N GLU A 74 7.16 13.52 7.67
CA GLU A 74 6.69 12.96 6.39
C GLU A 74 7.56 11.79 5.90
N ILE A 75 8.88 11.86 6.14
CA ILE A 75 9.78 10.74 5.85
C ILE A 75 9.37 9.49 6.64
N PHE A 76 9.09 9.64 7.94
CA PHE A 76 8.65 8.52 8.76
C PHE A 76 7.24 8.03 8.38
N GLU A 77 6.29 8.92 8.07
CA GLU A 77 4.96 8.55 7.60
C GLU A 77 5.03 7.70 6.32
N ALA A 78 5.85 8.09 5.34
CA ALA A 78 6.06 7.31 4.12
C ALA A 78 6.68 5.93 4.41
N LYS A 79 7.77 5.90 5.19
CA LYS A 79 8.46 4.64 5.54
C LYS A 79 7.59 3.69 6.36
N ASN A 80 6.82 4.22 7.30
CA ASN A 80 5.96 3.42 8.17
C ASN A 80 4.83 2.78 7.38
N LEU A 81 4.18 3.52 6.48
CA LEU A 81 3.13 2.96 5.64
C LEU A 81 3.67 1.90 4.68
N ALA A 82 4.85 2.12 4.08
CA ALA A 82 5.49 1.11 3.24
C ALA A 82 5.77 -0.20 4.00
N ARG A 83 6.17 -0.10 5.29
CA ARG A 83 6.35 -1.26 6.17
C ARG A 83 5.03 -1.97 6.46
N VAL A 84 3.94 -1.23 6.65
CA VAL A 84 2.60 -1.82 6.82
C VAL A 84 2.15 -2.55 5.56
N VAL A 85 2.26 -1.94 4.38
CA VAL A 85 1.91 -2.57 3.10
C VAL A 85 2.69 -3.88 2.91
N SER A 86 4.01 -3.82 3.13
CA SER A 86 4.90 -4.98 3.03
C SER A 86 4.56 -6.09 4.03
N TYR A 87 4.16 -5.72 5.25
CA TYR A 87 3.75 -6.69 6.27
C TYR A 87 2.44 -7.38 5.89
N ILE A 88 1.43 -6.61 5.46
CA ILE A 88 0.13 -7.13 5.05
C ILE A 88 0.29 -8.11 3.89
N ASP A 89 1.04 -7.74 2.84
CA ASP A 89 1.25 -8.59 1.66
C ASP A 89 1.82 -9.98 2.04
N LYS A 90 2.76 -10.01 3.00
CA LYS A 90 3.40 -11.25 3.47
C LYS A 90 2.56 -12.03 4.46
N LYS A 91 1.84 -11.36 5.37
CA LYS A 91 1.22 -11.98 6.55
C LYS A 91 -0.29 -12.17 6.46
N ALA A 92 -0.99 -11.47 5.55
CA ALA A 92 -2.44 -11.58 5.43
C ALA A 92 -2.94 -12.98 5.05
N LYS A 93 -2.07 -13.84 4.48
CA LYS A 93 -2.41 -15.22 4.13
C LYS A 93 -2.22 -16.21 5.28
N GLU A 94 -1.55 -15.82 6.36
CA GLU A 94 -1.17 -16.74 7.44
C GLU A 94 -2.27 -16.85 8.52
N HIS A 95 -2.95 -15.75 8.85
CA HIS A 95 -3.97 -15.71 9.91
C HIS A 95 -5.06 -14.68 9.61
N GLU A 96 -6.26 -14.89 10.15
CA GLU A 96 -7.35 -13.91 10.08
C GLU A 96 -7.01 -12.62 10.84
N LEU A 97 -7.62 -11.51 10.38
CA LEU A 97 -7.50 -10.23 11.05
C LEU A 97 -8.09 -10.32 12.47
N ASN A 98 -7.29 -9.95 13.45
CA ASN A 98 -7.70 -9.87 14.84
C ASN A 98 -7.19 -8.58 15.49
N LEU A 99 -7.65 -8.31 16.72
CA LEU A 99 -7.32 -7.08 17.44
C LEU A 99 -5.81 -6.88 17.63
N ASN A 100 -5.06 -7.95 17.92
CA ASN A 100 -3.62 -7.85 18.12
C ASN A 100 -2.90 -7.42 16.84
N VAL A 101 -3.33 -7.95 15.69
CA VAL A 101 -2.81 -7.55 14.38
C VAL A 101 -3.15 -6.08 14.10
N MET A 102 -4.39 -5.65 14.35
CA MET A 102 -4.77 -4.24 14.15
C MET A 102 -3.93 -3.28 15.00
N LEU A 103 -3.75 -3.58 16.29
CA LEU A 103 -2.92 -2.77 17.18
C LEU A 103 -1.45 -2.78 16.77
N PHE A 104 -0.94 -3.91 16.28
CA PHE A 104 0.41 -4.03 15.77
C PHE A 104 0.63 -3.17 14.52
N LEU A 105 -0.28 -3.24 13.54
CA LEU A 105 -0.22 -2.40 12.33
C LEU A 105 -0.28 -0.91 12.67
N HIS A 106 -1.17 -0.53 13.59
CA HIS A 106 -1.28 0.85 14.08
C HIS A 106 0.01 1.33 14.75
N LYS A 107 0.63 0.48 15.58
CA LYS A 107 1.93 0.78 16.18
C LYS A 107 3.02 1.01 15.13
N ILE A 108 3.03 0.25 14.03
CA ILE A 108 3.97 0.47 12.93
C ILE A 108 3.72 1.84 12.29
N LEU A 109 2.46 2.17 11.97
CA LEU A 109 2.10 3.45 11.34
C LEU A 109 2.60 4.65 12.12
N LEU A 110 2.42 4.63 13.45
CA LEU A 110 2.74 5.76 14.32
C LEU A 110 4.18 5.79 14.85
N SER A 111 5.01 4.81 14.48
CA SER A 111 6.39 4.72 14.96
C SER A 111 7.19 6.00 14.64
N ASN A 112 7.72 6.67 15.66
CA ASN A 112 8.54 7.90 15.54
C ASN A 112 7.79 9.17 15.07
N ILE A 113 6.45 9.17 15.05
CA ILE A 113 5.64 10.33 14.66
C ILE A 113 4.50 10.66 15.64
N SER A 114 4.40 9.94 16.76
CA SER A 114 3.40 10.10 17.82
C SER A 114 4.02 10.07 19.20
#